data_AF-A0A4Q5RH43-F1
#
_entry.id   AF-A0A4Q5RH43-F1
#
_cell.length_a   1.000
_cell.length_b   1.000
_cell.length_c   1.000
_cell.angle_alpha   90.00
_cell.angle_beta   90.00
_cell.angle_gamma   90.00
#
_symmetry.space_group_name_H-M   'P 1'
#
loop_
_entity.id
_entity.type
_entity.pdbx_description
1 polymer ?
#
loop_
_entity_poly.entity_id
_entity_poly.type
_entity_poly.pdbx_seq_one_letter_code
_entity_poly.pdbx_strand_id
1 'polypeptide(L)'
;MQFDHLFDQGNYFVLRENGAIIAGAQANPVRWRIVAMPGLSGKVLLRGLPHVPVLRRLLNPAHYAFAALEALCALPGREPALLKLLESVLVHFGYTSALVLLDVNSPLHRYLKNSGQLGLLQALKQPTYTQVLVKLNGLGDKQVKQAPTQPLYASAFDYT
;
A
#
# COMPACT_ATOMS: atom_id res chain seq x y z
N MET A 1 4.64 -7.72 -14.63
CA MET A 1 4.30 -6.38 -14.12
C MET A 1 3.34 -5.77 -15.11
N GLN A 2 2.14 -5.49 -14.67
CA GLN A 2 1.09 -4.91 -15.50
C GLN A 2 1.06 -3.40 -15.24
N PHE A 3 1.11 -2.60 -16.30
CA PHE A 3 1.06 -1.12 -16.21
C PHE A 3 -0.25 -0.55 -16.73
N ASP A 4 -1.10 -1.39 -17.33
CA ASP A 4 -2.37 -0.99 -17.96
C ASP A 4 -3.39 -0.44 -16.97
N HIS A 5 -3.17 -0.70 -15.67
CA HIS A 5 -4.03 -0.24 -14.59
C HIS A 5 -3.60 1.10 -13.98
N LEU A 6 -2.54 1.74 -14.49
CA LEU A 6 -2.21 3.09 -14.07
C LEU A 6 -3.33 4.06 -14.48
N PHE A 7 -3.72 4.92 -13.53
CA PHE A 7 -4.87 5.83 -13.66
C PHE A 7 -6.22 5.14 -13.82
N ASP A 8 -6.33 3.86 -13.43
CA ASP A 8 -7.60 3.15 -13.46
C ASP A 8 -8.68 3.92 -12.69
N GLN A 9 -9.85 4.03 -13.32
CA GLN A 9 -11.01 4.79 -12.84
C GLN A 9 -10.72 6.27 -12.47
N GLY A 10 -9.59 6.84 -12.90
CA GLY A 10 -9.20 8.21 -12.54
C GLY A 10 -8.80 8.39 -11.08
N ASN A 11 -8.53 7.31 -10.33
CA ASN A 11 -8.24 7.36 -8.89
C ASN A 11 -6.77 7.68 -8.58
N TYR A 12 -6.18 8.61 -9.33
CA TYR A 12 -4.83 9.11 -9.07
C TYR A 12 -4.92 10.47 -8.38
N PHE A 13 -4.50 10.50 -7.12
CA PHE A 13 -4.57 11.67 -6.27
C PHE A 13 -3.21 12.34 -6.18
N VAL A 14 -3.20 13.67 -6.18
CA VAL A 14 -1.97 14.46 -6.05
C VAL A 14 -2.13 15.53 -4.98
N LEU A 15 -1.05 15.78 -4.26
CA LEU A 15 -0.93 16.94 -3.38
C LEU A 15 -0.09 18.01 -4.10
N ARG A 16 -0.61 19.24 -4.14
CA ARG A 16 0.06 20.38 -4.78
C ARG A 16 0.43 21.45 -3.77
N GLU A 17 1.64 21.96 -3.87
CA GLU A 17 2.11 23.17 -3.18
C GLU A 17 2.67 24.13 -4.23
N ASN A 18 2.23 25.39 -4.24
CA ASN A 18 2.67 26.41 -5.19
C ASN A 18 2.58 25.96 -6.67
N GLY A 19 1.53 25.22 -7.02
CA GLY A 19 1.31 24.68 -8.38
C GLY A 19 2.09 23.40 -8.71
N ALA A 20 3.13 23.05 -7.94
CA ALA A 20 3.93 21.85 -8.14
C ALA A 20 3.31 20.63 -7.45
N ILE A 21 3.36 19.47 -8.11
CA ILE A 21 2.98 18.18 -7.49
C ILE A 21 4.12 17.73 -6.57
N ILE A 22 3.83 17.60 -5.28
CA ILE A 22 4.83 17.23 -4.27
C ILE A 22 4.69 15.79 -3.77
N ALA A 23 3.50 15.20 -3.94
CA ALA A 23 3.21 13.81 -3.66
C ALA A 23 2.06 13.32 -4.54
N GLY A 24 2.04 12.02 -4.83
CA GLY A 24 1.02 11.37 -5.62
C GLY A 24 0.81 9.93 -5.20
N ALA A 25 -0.41 9.44 -5.37
CA ALA A 25 -0.78 8.07 -5.07
C ALA A 25 -1.98 7.65 -5.92
N GLN A 26 -1.90 6.48 -6.52
CA GLN A 26 -3.09 5.80 -7.00
C GLN A 26 -3.71 5.01 -5.86
N ALA A 27 -5.04 5.04 -5.78
CA ALA A 27 -5.77 4.33 -4.74
C ALA A 27 -7.00 3.63 -5.32
N ASN A 28 -6.94 2.30 -5.37
CA ASN A 28 -8.03 1.48 -5.90
C ASN A 28 -8.89 0.99 -4.72
N PRO A 29 -10.19 1.29 -4.68
CA PRO A 29 -11.08 0.77 -3.65
C PRO A 29 -11.24 -0.76 -3.75
N VAL A 30 -10.96 -1.49 -2.67
CA VAL A 30 -11.06 -2.96 -2.65
C VAL A 30 -11.95 -3.42 -1.49
N ARG A 31 -12.69 -4.51 -1.72
CA ARG A 31 -13.52 -5.17 -0.70
C ARG A 31 -13.16 -6.65 -0.60
N TRP A 32 -12.79 -7.08 0.59
CA TRP A 32 -12.48 -8.47 0.90
C TRP A 32 -13.39 -9.04 1.98
N ARG A 33 -13.57 -10.36 1.92
CA ARG A 33 -14.04 -11.14 3.05
C ARG A 33 -12.85 -11.89 3.63
N ILE A 34 -12.47 -11.55 4.86
CA ILE A 34 -11.36 -12.17 5.58
C ILE A 34 -11.85 -13.51 6.11
N VAL A 35 -11.42 -14.60 5.46
CA VAL A 35 -11.79 -15.97 5.86
C VAL A 35 -10.94 -16.45 7.05
N ALA A 36 -9.66 -16.11 7.05
CA ALA A 36 -8.75 -16.44 8.14
C ALA A 36 -7.60 -15.44 8.21
N MET A 37 -7.09 -15.20 9.43
CA MET A 37 -5.80 -14.54 9.65
C MET A 37 -4.88 -15.51 10.41
N PRO A 38 -3.72 -15.89 9.84
CA PRO A 38 -2.79 -16.79 10.50
C PRO A 38 -2.14 -16.12 11.72
N GLY A 39 -1.69 -16.95 12.66
CA GLY A 39 -0.96 -16.52 13.85
C GLY A 39 -1.84 -16.13 15.06
N LEU A 40 -1.18 -15.92 16.20
CA LEU A 40 -1.84 -15.58 17.47
C LEU A 40 -2.49 -14.20 17.43
N SER A 41 -1.84 -13.21 16.80
CA SER A 41 -2.39 -11.86 16.63
C SER A 41 -3.69 -11.86 15.83
N GLY A 42 -3.76 -12.67 14.77
CA GLY A 42 -4.99 -12.86 13.97
C GLY A 42 -6.14 -13.44 14.79
N LYS A 43 -5.87 -14.46 15.63
CA LYS A 43 -6.88 -15.05 16.52
C LYS A 43 -7.38 -14.05 17.57
N VAL A 44 -6.47 -13.26 18.16
CA VAL A 44 -6.83 -12.22 19.14
C VAL A 44 -7.67 -11.14 18.48
N LEU A 45 -7.28 -10.66 17.30
CA LEU A 45 -8.01 -9.64 16.57
C LEU A 45 -9.42 -10.10 16.22
N LEU A 46 -9.57 -11.29 15.63
CA LEU A 46 -10.88 -11.84 15.24
C LEU A 46 -11.81 -12.09 16.44
N ARG A 47 -11.26 -12.45 17.62
CA ARG A 47 -12.04 -12.65 18.86
C ARG A 47 -12.37 -11.34 19.58
N GLY A 48 -11.47 -10.35 19.53
CA GLY A 48 -11.67 -9.03 20.15
C GLY A 48 -12.59 -8.11 19.34
N LEU A 49 -12.66 -8.34 18.02
CA LEU A 49 -13.41 -7.53 17.07
C LEU A 49 -14.88 -7.27 17.45
N PRO A 50 -15.67 -8.28 17.91
CA PRO A 50 -17.07 -8.08 18.27
C PRO A 50 -17.26 -7.18 19.51
N HIS A 51 -16.24 -7.08 20.36
CA HIS A 51 -16.33 -6.47 21.68
C HIS A 51 -15.73 -5.05 21.76
N VAL A 52 -14.91 -4.66 20.77
CA VAL A 52 -14.26 -3.34 20.74
C VAL A 52 -14.77 -2.55 19.53
N PRO A 53 -15.66 -1.55 19.71
CA PRO A 53 -16.27 -0.78 18.62
C PRO A 53 -15.25 -0.14 17.66
N VAL A 54 -14.12 0.33 18.19
CA VAL A 54 -13.02 0.91 17.40
C VAL A 54 -12.41 -0.13 16.46
N LEU A 55 -12.16 -1.35 16.94
CA LEU A 55 -11.62 -2.43 16.09
C LEU A 55 -12.60 -2.86 15.01
N ARG A 56 -13.90 -2.88 15.32
CA ARG A 56 -14.96 -3.19 14.34
C ARG A 56 -15.02 -2.16 13.21
N ARG A 57 -14.72 -0.88 13.50
CA ARG A 57 -14.61 0.17 12.49
C ARG A 57 -13.35 0.01 11.64
N LEU A 58 -12.24 -0.40 12.25
CA LEU A 58 -10.94 -0.57 11.57
C LEU A 58 -10.91 -1.79 10.65
N LEU A 59 -11.57 -2.88 11.04
CA LEU A 59 -11.55 -4.14 10.32
C LEU A 59 -12.90 -4.84 10.51
N ASN A 60 -13.64 -5.05 9.41
CA ASN A 60 -14.87 -5.84 9.39
C ASN A 60 -14.61 -7.09 8.53
N PRO A 61 -14.37 -8.28 9.10
CA PRO A 61 -14.00 -9.47 8.35
C PRO A 61 -14.99 -9.88 7.26
N ALA A 62 -16.29 -9.61 7.46
CA ALA A 62 -17.30 -9.96 6.47
C ALA A 62 -17.31 -9.00 5.26
N HIS A 63 -16.97 -7.73 5.50
CA HIS A 63 -17.05 -6.65 4.51
C HIS A 63 -15.86 -5.70 4.68
N TYR A 64 -14.65 -6.21 4.60
CA TYR A 64 -13.44 -5.43 4.85
C TYR A 64 -13.17 -4.56 3.62
N ALA A 65 -13.27 -3.25 3.79
CA ALA A 65 -13.00 -2.28 2.72
C ALA A 65 -11.71 -1.52 3.03
N PHE A 66 -10.85 -1.38 2.02
CA PHE A 66 -9.57 -0.69 2.14
C PHE A 66 -9.17 -0.10 0.78
N ALA A 67 -8.23 0.83 0.80
CA ALA A 67 -7.59 1.34 -0.42
C ALA A 67 -6.34 0.52 -0.75
N ALA A 68 -6.30 -0.11 -1.92
CA ALA A 68 -5.07 -0.69 -2.45
C ALA A 68 -4.27 0.43 -3.12
N LEU A 69 -3.11 0.74 -2.55
CA LEU A 69 -2.27 1.85 -2.95
C LEU A 69 -1.18 1.37 -3.91
N GLU A 70 -1.00 2.11 -4.99
CA GLU A 70 0.09 1.90 -5.94
C GLU A 70 0.56 3.21 -6.57
N ALA A 71 1.60 3.12 -7.41
CA ALA A 71 2.17 4.27 -8.13
C ALA A 71 2.47 5.48 -7.23
N LEU A 72 2.95 5.21 -6.01
CA LEU A 72 3.27 6.21 -5.00
C LEU A 72 4.48 7.04 -5.43
N CYS A 73 4.38 8.35 -5.30
CA CYS A 73 5.50 9.25 -5.51
C CYS A 73 5.53 10.36 -4.45
N ALA A 74 6.73 10.79 -4.10
CA ALA A 74 6.98 11.96 -3.27
C ALA A 74 8.25 12.62 -3.78
N LEU A 75 8.28 13.95 -3.82
CA LEU A 75 9.54 14.65 -4.05
C LEU A 75 10.50 14.34 -2.88
N PRO A 76 11.81 14.23 -3.13
CA PRO A 76 12.79 14.00 -2.07
C PRO A 76 12.65 15.03 -0.94
N GLY A 77 12.53 14.55 0.31
CA GLY A 77 12.34 15.39 1.49
C GLY A 77 10.88 15.86 1.72
N ARG A 78 9.94 15.45 0.87
CA ARG A 78 8.49 15.74 0.99
C ARG A 78 7.67 14.48 1.28
N GLU A 79 8.29 13.40 1.73
CA GLU A 79 7.62 12.16 2.13
C GLU A 79 6.53 12.35 3.21
N PRO A 80 6.64 13.29 4.18
CA PRO A 80 5.52 13.58 5.08
C PRO A 80 4.25 14.06 4.36
N ALA A 81 4.41 14.69 3.19
CA ALA A 81 3.29 15.14 2.37
C ALA A 81 2.55 13.97 1.73
N LEU A 82 3.26 12.88 1.43
CA LEU A 82 2.65 11.63 0.98
C LEU A 82 1.77 11.02 2.07
N LEU A 83 2.20 10.98 3.33
CA LEU A 83 1.36 10.46 4.42
C LEU A 83 0.04 11.25 4.56
N LYS A 84 0.11 12.58 4.51
CA LYS A 84 -1.07 13.45 4.53
C LYS A 84 -2.00 13.19 3.34
N LEU A 85 -1.43 12.97 2.15
CA LEU A 85 -2.19 12.61 0.96
C LEU A 85 -2.92 11.27 1.18
N LEU A 86 -2.22 10.25 1.68
CA LEU A 86 -2.82 8.94 1.93
C LEU A 86 -3.95 9.01 2.95
N GLU A 87 -3.81 9.77 4.04
CA GLU A 87 -4.90 10.01 5.00
C GLU A 87 -6.11 10.68 4.34
N SER A 88 -5.86 11.68 3.50
CA SER A 88 -6.93 12.38 2.77
C SER A 88 -7.67 11.45 1.79
N VAL A 89 -6.95 10.55 1.12
CA VAL A 89 -7.50 9.53 0.24
C VAL A 89 -8.38 8.54 1.02
N LEU A 90 -7.95 8.11 2.21
CA LEU A 90 -8.75 7.22 3.04
C LEU A 90 -10.06 7.89 3.48
N VAL A 91 -9.98 9.17 3.88
CA VAL A 91 -11.17 9.97 4.20
C VAL A 91 -12.10 10.10 2.99
N HIS A 92 -11.55 10.37 1.80
CA HIS A 92 -12.30 10.49 0.55
C HIS A 92 -13.13 9.24 0.25
N PHE A 93 -12.56 8.04 0.45
CA PHE A 93 -13.27 6.78 0.23
C PHE A 93 -14.08 6.30 1.45
N GLY A 94 -14.03 7.01 2.59
CA GLY A 94 -14.67 6.58 3.83
C GLY A 94 -14.02 5.33 4.45
N TYR A 95 -12.75 5.08 4.14
CA TYR A 95 -11.99 3.94 4.63
C TYR A 95 -11.08 4.33 5.80
N THR A 96 -10.65 3.33 6.56
CA THR A 96 -9.74 3.51 7.71
C THR A 96 -8.40 2.80 7.52
N SER A 97 -8.23 2.10 6.41
CA SER A 97 -7.05 1.27 6.16
C SER A 97 -6.70 1.22 4.68
N ALA A 98 -5.41 1.07 4.43
CA ALA A 98 -4.85 0.93 3.11
C ALA A 98 -3.87 -0.25 3.09
N LEU A 99 -3.67 -0.82 1.91
CA LEU A 99 -2.65 -1.83 1.64
C LEU A 99 -1.69 -1.28 0.59
N VAL A 100 -0.40 -1.33 0.87
CA VAL A 100 0.65 -0.99 -0.09
C VAL A 100 1.66 -2.14 -0.15
N LEU A 101 2.10 -2.49 -1.35
CA LEU A 101 3.22 -3.40 -1.58
C LEU A 101 4.40 -2.59 -2.09
N LEU A 102 5.55 -2.73 -1.44
CA LEU A 102 6.76 -2.01 -1.80
C LEU A 102 7.96 -2.95 -1.80
N ASP A 103 8.88 -2.74 -2.74
CA ASP A 103 10.18 -3.40 -2.72
C ASP A 103 10.93 -3.01 -1.44
N VAL A 104 11.52 -4.02 -0.79
CA VAL A 104 12.26 -3.86 0.47
C VAL A 104 13.43 -2.89 0.35
N ASN A 105 14.00 -2.74 -0.86
CA ASN A 105 15.08 -1.83 -1.18
C ASN A 105 14.59 -0.41 -1.53
N SER A 106 13.28 -0.19 -1.69
CA SER A 106 12.77 1.13 -2.06
C SER A 106 12.98 2.16 -0.93
N PRO A 107 13.35 3.41 -1.26
CA PRO A 107 13.46 4.48 -0.27
C PRO A 107 12.14 4.71 0.48
N LEU A 108 11.02 4.58 -0.23
CA LEU A 108 9.69 4.76 0.35
C LEU A 108 9.35 3.65 1.37
N HIS A 109 9.71 2.39 1.10
CA HIS A 109 9.56 1.32 2.10
C HIS A 109 10.34 1.65 3.38
N ARG A 110 11.58 2.12 3.24
CA ARG A 110 12.41 2.52 4.38
C ARG A 110 11.77 3.67 5.17
N TYR A 111 11.28 4.69 4.46
CA TYR A 111 10.60 5.83 5.08
C TYR A 111 9.34 5.40 5.85
N LEU A 112 8.43 4.66 5.20
CA LEU A 112 7.18 4.21 5.82
C LEU A 112 7.44 3.27 7.00
N LYS A 113 8.48 2.44 6.94
CA LYS A 113 8.86 1.54 8.04
C LYS A 113 9.43 2.29 9.25
N ASN A 114 10.25 3.31 9.03
CA ASN A 114 11.00 3.98 10.10
C ASN A 114 10.29 5.22 10.66
N SER A 115 9.47 5.87 9.85
CA SER A 115 8.92 7.20 10.15
C SER A 115 7.41 7.26 9.93
N GLY A 116 6.81 6.23 9.33
CA GLY A 116 5.37 6.14 9.14
C GLY A 116 4.65 5.80 10.43
N GLN A 117 3.79 6.70 10.89
CA GLN A 117 2.82 6.39 11.95
C GLN A 117 1.63 5.63 11.34
N LEU A 118 1.84 4.43 10.79
CA LEU A 118 0.83 3.72 9.97
C LEU A 118 -0.30 3.05 10.79
N GLY A 119 -0.49 3.50 12.03
CA GLY A 119 -1.57 3.11 12.91
C GLY A 119 -1.53 1.66 13.42
N LEU A 120 -2.65 1.24 14.01
CA LEU A 120 -2.75 0.00 14.79
C LEU A 120 -2.60 -1.27 13.94
N LEU A 121 -3.03 -1.24 12.67
CA LEU A 121 -2.93 -2.42 11.80
C LEU A 121 -1.48 -2.78 11.47
N GLN A 122 -0.57 -1.80 11.44
CA GLN A 122 0.85 -2.06 11.24
C GLN A 122 1.44 -2.85 12.43
N ALA A 123 1.08 -2.49 13.66
CA ALA A 123 1.55 -3.16 14.87
C ALA A 123 1.09 -4.63 14.95
N LEU A 124 -0.02 -4.96 14.28
CA LEU A 124 -0.60 -6.31 14.27
C LEU A 124 -0.08 -7.18 13.11
N LYS A 125 0.55 -6.55 12.09
CA LYS A 125 0.97 -7.22 10.87
C LYS A 125 2.33 -7.90 11.07
N GLN A 126 2.36 -9.20 10.80
CA GLN A 126 3.62 -9.94 10.63
C GLN A 126 4.30 -9.49 9.32
N PRO A 127 5.63 -9.28 9.28
CA PRO A 127 6.34 -8.99 8.05
C PRO A 127 6.04 -10.08 7.01
N THR A 128 5.48 -9.68 5.88
CA THR A 128 5.17 -10.59 4.77
C THR A 128 6.10 -10.23 3.62
N TYR A 129 6.91 -11.18 3.19
CA TYR A 129 7.85 -11.02 2.08
C TYR A 129 7.36 -11.84 0.90
N THR A 130 7.43 -11.25 -0.29
CA THR A 130 7.11 -11.94 -1.55
C THR A 130 8.35 -11.93 -2.42
N GLN A 131 8.63 -13.05 -3.08
CA GLN A 131 9.67 -13.14 -4.10
C GLN A 131 9.05 -12.86 -5.47
N VAL A 132 9.68 -11.97 -6.24
CA VAL A 132 9.26 -11.67 -7.61
C VAL A 132 10.21 -12.39 -8.56
N LEU A 133 9.67 -13.31 -9.35
CA LEU A 133 10.41 -13.97 -10.44
C LEU A 133 10.10 -13.25 -11.75
N VAL A 134 11.14 -12.85 -12.48
CA VAL A 134 11.00 -12.14 -13.75
C VAL A 134 11.57 -13.00 -14.87
N LYS A 135 10.77 -13.25 -15.90
CA LYS A 135 11.23 -13.86 -17.15
C LYS A 135 11.48 -12.75 -18.18
N LEU A 136 12.71 -12.66 -18.67
CA LEU A 136 13.19 -11.60 -19.55
C LEU A 136 13.11 -12.06 -21.01
N ASN A 137 11.93 -12.03 -21.60
CA ASN A 137 11.75 -12.40 -23.00
C ASN A 137 12.12 -11.22 -23.91
N GLY A 138 13.21 -11.34 -24.67
CA GLY A 138 13.60 -10.35 -25.67
C GLY A 138 14.15 -9.03 -25.11
N LEU A 139 14.49 -8.98 -23.83
CA LEU A 139 15.17 -7.85 -23.19
C LEU A 139 16.67 -8.13 -23.13
N GLY A 140 17.49 -7.19 -23.61
CA GLY A 140 18.94 -7.27 -23.46
C GLY A 140 19.40 -6.86 -22.06
N ASP A 141 20.62 -7.23 -21.67
CA ASP A 141 21.17 -7.00 -20.31
C ASP A 141 21.08 -5.54 -19.82
N LYS A 142 21.12 -4.57 -20.74
CA LYS A 142 21.01 -3.13 -20.44
C LYS A 142 19.57 -2.65 -20.14
N GLN A 143 18.56 -3.45 -20.48
CA GLN A 143 17.14 -3.15 -20.24
C GLN A 143 16.59 -3.84 -19.00
N VAL A 144 17.37 -4.77 -18.45
CA VAL A 144 17.11 -5.45 -17.18
C VAL A 144 17.51 -4.52 -16.04
N LYS A 145 17.02 -4.83 -14.84
CA LYS A 145 17.51 -4.26 -13.58
C LYS A 145 19.05 -4.21 -13.57
N GLN A 146 19.62 -3.01 -13.56
CA GLN A 146 21.07 -2.77 -13.73
C GLN A 146 21.89 -3.08 -12.47
N ALA A 147 21.21 -3.15 -11.32
CA ALA A 147 21.82 -3.51 -10.05
C ALA A 147 20.84 -4.35 -9.20
N PRO A 148 21.30 -5.37 -8.46
CA PRO A 148 20.43 -6.17 -7.57
C PRO A 148 19.61 -5.34 -6.57
N THR A 149 20.09 -4.15 -6.22
CA THR A 149 19.47 -3.21 -5.26
C THR A 149 18.44 -2.27 -5.88
N GLN A 150 18.35 -2.18 -7.21
CA GLN A 150 17.39 -1.29 -7.87
C GLN A 150 15.95 -1.75 -7.54
N PRO A 151 15.07 -0.88 -7.02
CA PRO A 151 13.74 -1.31 -6.60
C PRO A 151 12.88 -1.74 -7.80
N LEU A 152 12.03 -2.74 -7.57
CA LEU A 152 11.01 -3.18 -8.52
C LEU A 152 9.65 -2.54 -8.16
N TYR A 153 8.89 -2.19 -9.20
CA TYR A 153 7.48 -1.84 -9.04
C TYR A 153 6.62 -3.10 -9.13
N ALA A 154 5.58 -3.20 -8.31
CA ALA A 154 4.58 -4.25 -8.40
C ALA A 154 3.20 -3.58 -8.36
N SER A 155 2.30 -3.98 -9.25
CA SER A 155 0.95 -3.43 -9.24
C SER A 155 0.15 -4.03 -8.09
N ALA A 156 -0.76 -3.25 -7.52
CA ALA A 156 -1.67 -3.77 -6.50
C ALA A 156 -2.58 -4.89 -7.05
N PHE A 157 -2.96 -4.80 -8.33
CA PHE A 157 -3.79 -5.79 -9.02
C PHE A 157 -3.15 -7.18 -9.13
N ASP A 158 -1.81 -7.27 -9.06
CA ASP A 158 -1.13 -8.57 -9.03
C ASP A 158 -1.45 -9.37 -7.74
N TYR A 159 -2.07 -8.73 -6.73
CA TYR A 159 -2.28 -9.28 -5.39
C TYR A 159 -3.68 -9.10 -4.80
N THR A 160 -4.59 -8.39 -5.48
CA THR A 160 -5.93 -8.06 -4.97
C THR A 160 -7.03 -8.56 -5.89
#